data_AF-A3WY56-F1
#
_entry.id   AF-A3WY56-F1
#
_cell.length_a   1.000
_cell.length_b   1.000
_cell.length_c   1.000
_cell.angle_alpha   90.00
_cell.angle_beta   90.00
_cell.angle_gamma   90.00
#
_symmetry.space_group_name_H-M   'P 1'
#
loop_
_entity.id
_entity.type
_entity.pdbx_description
1 polymer ?
#
loop_
_entity_poly.entity_id
_entity_poly.type
_entity_poly.pdbx_seq_one_letter_code
_entity_poly.pdbx_strand_id
1 'polypeptide(L)'
;MNDRSLPLMLMIAALHTLRSGAALAQDVPGIEICTVEKTMERRTSCLQSNINFLQAALSRHITGSGQKIDAANRQIQQLERTVAELRKTVAELQAAGKKQPQSPLKEDKKTPAKEDTK
;
A
#
# COMPACT_ATOMS: atom_id res chain seq x y z
N MET A 1 25.45 -4.44 -7.70
CA MET A 1 24.59 -3.90 -6.63
C MET A 1 24.79 -2.40 -6.63
N ASN A 2 23.78 -1.62 -7.02
CA ASN A 2 23.93 -0.19 -7.27
C ASN A 2 24.15 0.60 -5.96
N ASP A 3 25.00 1.62 -6.01
CA ASP A 3 25.27 2.56 -4.89
C ASP A 3 24.00 3.22 -4.33
N ARG A 4 22.94 3.31 -5.14
CA ARG A 4 21.62 3.84 -4.75
C ARG A 4 20.80 2.90 -3.85
N SER A 5 21.11 1.60 -3.83
CA SER A 5 20.40 0.60 -3.01
C SER A 5 20.95 0.52 -1.59
N LEU A 6 22.21 0.92 -1.36
CA LEU A 6 22.85 0.92 -0.05
C LEU A 6 22.19 1.90 0.96
N PRO A 7 21.88 3.17 0.61
CA PRO A 7 21.18 4.07 1.54
C PRO A 7 19.75 3.61 1.81
N LEU A 8 19.06 3.03 0.82
CA LEU A 8 17.72 2.46 1.02
C LEU A 8 17.75 1.29 2.02
N MET A 9 18.73 0.39 1.89
CA MET A 9 18.90 -0.73 2.82
C MET A 9 19.26 -0.26 4.23
N LEU A 10 20.12 0.76 4.38
CA LEU A 10 20.46 1.36 5.67
C LEU A 10 19.26 2.02 6.35
N MET A 11 18.41 2.73 5.59
CA MET A 11 17.19 3.34 6.11
C MET A 11 16.17 2.28 6.57
N ILE A 12 16.03 1.20 5.79
CA ILE A 12 15.19 0.06 6.17
C ILE A 12 15.74 -0.57 7.45
N ALA A 13 17.03 -0.85 7.54
CA ALA A 13 17.65 -1.44 8.72
C ALA A 13 17.49 -0.57 9.98
N ALA A 14 17.67 0.75 9.86
CA ALA A 14 17.47 1.70 10.96
C ALA A 14 16.01 1.76 11.45
N LEU A 15 15.03 1.59 10.55
CA LEU A 15 13.62 1.54 10.92
C LEU A 15 13.26 0.25 11.68
N HIS A 16 13.97 -0.85 11.41
CA HIS A 16 13.79 -2.13 12.10
C HIS A 16 14.42 -2.10 13.50
N THR A 17 15.58 -1.46 13.68
CA THR A 17 16.22 -1.36 15.01
C THR A 17 15.44 -0.46 15.96
N LEU A 18 14.74 0.56 15.46
CA LEU A 18 13.87 1.43 16.27
C LEU A 18 12.57 0.73 16.73
N ARG A 19 12.21 -0.40 16.10
CA ARG A 19 11.00 -1.17 16.47
C ARG A 19 11.20 -2.07 17.70
N SER A 20 12.44 -2.31 18.10
CA SER A 20 12.79 -3.11 19.28
C SER A 20 12.56 -2.33 20.59
N GLY A 21 11.34 -1.85 20.81
CA GLY A 21 10.92 -1.31 22.10
C GLY A 21 10.84 -2.43 23.14
N ALA A 22 11.06 -2.08 24.41
CA ALA A 22 10.85 -2.99 25.54
C ALA A 22 9.51 -3.71 25.36
N ALA A 23 9.52 -5.04 25.41
CA ALA A 23 8.31 -5.84 25.40
C ALA A 23 7.54 -5.52 26.69
N LEU A 24 6.74 -4.45 26.66
CA LEU A 24 5.68 -4.28 27.63
C LEU A 24 4.83 -5.54 27.48
N ALA A 25 4.56 -6.21 28.60
CA ALA A 25 3.70 -7.39 28.58
C ALA A 25 2.46 -7.05 27.76
N GLN A 26 2.19 -7.84 26.72
CA GLN A 26 0.96 -7.68 25.97
C GLN A 26 -0.16 -8.02 26.93
N ASP A 27 -1.03 -7.05 27.18
CA ASP A 27 -2.12 -7.25 28.12
C ASP A 27 -2.99 -8.39 27.59
N VAL A 28 -3.23 -9.38 28.43
CA VAL A 28 -4.08 -10.53 28.12
C VAL A 28 -5.43 -10.20 28.72
N PRO A 29 -6.43 -9.78 27.92
CA PRO A 29 -7.66 -9.23 28.47
C PRO A 29 -8.32 -10.20 29.45
N GLY A 30 -8.60 -9.77 30.68
CA GLY A 30 -9.26 -10.60 31.70
C GLY A 30 -8.32 -11.49 32.51
N ILE A 31 -7.01 -11.49 32.26
CA ILE A 31 -6.03 -12.24 33.06
C ILE A 31 -5.90 -11.67 34.48
N GLU A 32 -6.10 -10.36 34.62
CA GLU A 32 -6.14 -9.63 35.89
C GLU A 32 -7.28 -10.15 36.78
N ILE A 33 -8.41 -10.54 36.18
CA ILE A 33 -9.55 -11.11 36.90
C ILE A 33 -9.26 -12.57 37.31
N CYS A 34 -8.61 -13.35 36.44
CA CYS A 34 -8.30 -14.74 36.75
C CYS A 34 -7.16 -14.91 37.76
N THR A 35 -6.25 -13.93 37.85
CA THR A 35 -5.09 -13.99 38.77
C THR A 35 -5.39 -13.52 40.19
N VAL A 36 -6.46 -12.75 40.40
CA VAL A 36 -6.92 -12.40 41.75
C VAL A 36 -7.61 -13.57 42.47
N GLU A 37 -8.04 -14.60 41.73
CA GLU A 37 -8.72 -15.77 42.28
C GLU A 37 -7.80 -16.63 43.15
N LYS A 38 -8.26 -16.96 44.36
CA LYS A 38 -7.49 -17.69 45.38
C LYS A 38 -7.76 -19.18 45.38
N THR A 39 -8.96 -19.59 44.99
CA THR A 39 -9.34 -21.00 44.90
C THR A 39 -8.84 -21.59 43.58
N MET A 40 -8.10 -22.70 43.66
CA MET A 40 -7.46 -23.29 42.47
C MET A 40 -8.47 -23.74 41.41
N GLU A 41 -9.63 -24.24 41.82
CA GLU A 41 -10.70 -24.65 40.90
C GLU A 41 -11.28 -23.47 40.11
N ARG A 42 -11.66 -22.38 40.79
CA ARG A 42 -12.20 -21.19 40.14
C ARG A 42 -11.16 -20.48 39.28
N ARG A 43 -9.89 -20.47 39.71
CA ARG A 43 -8.77 -19.92 38.92
C ARG A 43 -8.60 -20.69 37.61
N THR A 44 -8.65 -22.02 37.68
CA THR A 44 -8.52 -22.88 36.49
C THR A 44 -9.69 -22.68 35.53
N SER A 45 -10.92 -22.64 36.06
CA SER A 45 -12.13 -22.36 35.26
C SER A 45 -12.08 -20.98 34.58
N CYS A 46 -11.66 -19.94 35.30
CA CYS A 46 -11.49 -18.59 34.74
C CYS A 46 -10.46 -18.60 33.60
N LEU A 47 -9.27 -19.16 33.85
CA LEU A 47 -8.21 -19.24 32.83
C LEU A 47 -8.65 -20.02 31.60
N GLN A 48 -9.41 -21.10 31.77
CA GLN A 48 -9.94 -21.86 30.64
C GLN A 48 -10.92 -21.05 29.79
N SER A 49 -11.84 -20.31 30.43
CA SER A 49 -12.76 -19.42 29.72
C SER A 49 -12.01 -18.29 28.99
N ASN A 50 -10.95 -17.76 29.59
CA ASN A 50 -10.08 -16.75 28.99
C ASN A 50 -9.37 -17.28 27.74
N ILE A 51 -8.78 -18.48 27.82
CA ILE A 51 -8.14 -19.14 26.67
C ILE A 51 -9.15 -19.34 25.53
N ASN A 52 -10.36 -19.81 25.83
CA ASN A 52 -11.40 -19.99 24.82
C ASN A 52 -11.77 -18.67 24.14
N PHE A 53 -11.89 -17.58 24.91
CA PHE A 53 -12.12 -16.24 24.37
C PHE A 53 -10.98 -15.79 23.45
N LEU A 54 -9.73 -15.93 23.89
CA LEU A 54 -8.54 -15.54 23.11
C LEU A 54 -8.43 -16.35 21.82
N GLN A 55 -8.66 -17.66 21.87
CA GLN A 55 -8.68 -18.51 20.69
C GLN A 55 -9.75 -18.06 19.70
N ALA A 56 -10.97 -17.77 20.16
CA ALA A 56 -12.04 -17.27 19.31
C ALA A 56 -11.69 -15.90 18.70
N ALA A 57 -11.11 -14.99 19.48
CA ALA A 57 -10.65 -13.69 18.99
C ALA A 57 -9.55 -13.84 17.94
N LEU A 58 -8.54 -14.66 18.21
CA LEU A 58 -7.44 -14.94 17.29
C LEU A 58 -7.96 -15.53 15.97
N SER A 59 -8.86 -16.50 16.01
CA SER A 59 -9.48 -17.06 14.80
C SER A 59 -10.19 -15.99 13.98
N ARG A 60 -10.96 -15.09 14.61
CA ARG A 60 -11.61 -13.97 13.93
C ARG A 60 -10.59 -13.03 13.28
N HIS A 61 -9.50 -12.71 13.97
CA HIS A 61 -8.43 -11.87 13.43
C HIS A 61 -7.73 -12.52 12.24
N ILE A 62 -7.47 -13.83 12.30
CA ILE A 62 -6.86 -14.59 11.19
C ILE A 62 -7.79 -14.55 9.97
N THR A 63 -9.06 -14.91 10.13
CA THR A 63 -10.04 -14.89 9.02
C THR A 63 -10.22 -13.48 8.46
N GLY A 64 -10.39 -12.48 9.32
CA GLY A 64 -10.56 -11.09 8.89
C GLY A 64 -9.33 -10.54 8.16
N SER A 65 -8.12 -10.90 8.58
CA SER A 65 -6.89 -10.51 7.91
C SER A 65 -6.73 -11.22 6.56
N GLY A 66 -7.04 -12.51 6.49
CA GLY A 66 -7.06 -13.26 5.24
C GLY A 66 -8.00 -12.65 4.20
N GLN A 67 -9.23 -12.32 4.61
CA GLN A 67 -10.20 -11.65 3.73
C GLN A 67 -9.70 -10.30 3.20
N LYS A 68 -9.00 -9.51 4.04
CA LYS A 68 -8.40 -8.23 3.62
C LYS A 68 -7.28 -8.43 2.61
N ILE A 69 -6.42 -9.44 2.82
CA ILE A 69 -5.34 -9.80 1.89
C ILE A 69 -5.93 -10.21 0.54
N ASP A 70 -6.96 -11.06 0.54
CA ASP A 70 -7.63 -11.50 -0.69
C ASP A 70 -8.30 -10.34 -1.44
N ALA A 71 -8.93 -9.42 -0.72
CA ALA A 71 -9.50 -8.21 -1.31
C ALA A 71 -8.43 -7.31 -1.94
N ALA A 72 -7.31 -7.11 -1.24
CA ALA A 72 -6.17 -6.33 -1.76
C ALA A 72 -5.56 -7.00 -3.01
N ASN A 73 -5.41 -8.32 -3.01
CA ASN A 73 -4.90 -9.07 -4.18
C ASN A 73 -5.82 -8.90 -5.40
N ARG A 74 -7.15 -8.92 -5.22
CA ARG A 74 -8.10 -8.63 -6.30
C ARG A 74 -7.95 -7.20 -6.83
N GLN A 75 -7.75 -6.22 -5.95
CA GLN A 75 -7.50 -4.84 -6.36
C GLN A 75 -6.20 -4.73 -7.16
N ILE A 76 -5.11 -5.38 -6.71
CA ILE A 76 -3.84 -5.41 -7.43
C ILE A 76 -4.04 -5.94 -8.86
N GLN A 77 -4.75 -7.06 -9.03
CA GLN A 77 -5.03 -7.61 -10.35
C GLN A 77 -5.85 -6.67 -11.25
N GLN A 78 -6.81 -5.93 -10.69
CA GLN A 78 -7.56 -4.91 -11.42
C GLN A 78 -6.68 -3.74 -11.85
N LEU A 79 -5.81 -3.25 -10.95
CA LEU A 79 -4.85 -2.20 -11.26
C LEU A 79 -3.86 -2.64 -12.34
N GLU A 80 -3.35 -3.87 -12.28
CA GLU A 80 -2.44 -4.41 -13.29
C GLU A 80 -3.07 -4.44 -14.68
N ARG A 81 -4.35 -4.85 -14.78
CA ARG A 81 -5.11 -4.82 -16.05
C ARG A 81 -5.26 -3.38 -16.56
N THR A 82 -5.62 -2.46 -15.67
CA THR A 82 -5.79 -1.03 -16.02
C THR A 82 -4.47 -0.43 -16.51
N VAL A 83 -3.35 -0.76 -15.85
CA VAL A 83 -2.01 -0.33 -16.26
C VAL A 83 -1.64 -0.91 -17.62
N ALA A 84 -1.96 -2.18 -17.88
CA ALA A 84 -1.71 -2.81 -19.18
C ALA A 84 -2.53 -2.15 -20.30
N GLU A 85 -3.81 -1.86 -20.04
CA GLU A 85 -4.70 -1.16 -20.97
C GLU A 85 -4.20 0.26 -21.26
N LEU A 86 -3.89 1.04 -20.23
CA LEU A 86 -3.32 2.39 -20.37
C LEU A 86 -2.02 2.38 -21.17
N ARG A 87 -1.13 1.41 -20.93
CA ARG A 87 0.11 1.25 -21.71
C ARG A 87 -0.18 1.00 -23.19
N LYS A 88 -1.22 0.21 -23.50
CA LYS A 88 -1.66 -0.03 -24.88
C LYS A 88 -2.19 1.25 -25.53
N THR A 89 -3.06 2.00 -24.86
CA THR A 89 -3.58 3.28 -25.36
C THR A 89 -2.46 4.30 -25.59
N VAL A 90 -1.49 4.38 -24.68
CA VAL A 90 -0.31 5.25 -24.85
C VAL A 90 0.50 4.84 -26.10
N ALA A 91 0.71 3.54 -26.32
CA ALA A 91 1.41 3.05 -27.50
C ALA A 91 0.66 3.39 -28.80
N GLU A 92 -0.67 3.24 -28.82
CA GLU A 92 -1.53 3.60 -29.97
C GLU A 92 -1.49 5.10 -30.27
N LEU A 93 -1.59 5.96 -29.25
CA LEU A 93 -1.51 7.41 -29.40
C LEU A 93 -0.12 7.87 -29.87
N GLN A 94 0.96 7.27 -29.34
CA GLN A 94 2.31 7.56 -29.81
C GLN A 94 2.51 7.13 -31.27
N ALA A 95 1.92 6.00 -31.68
CA ALA A 95 1.96 5.54 -33.07
C ALA A 95 1.13 6.44 -34.01
N ALA A 96 -0.01 6.95 -33.56
CA ALA A 96 -0.84 7.90 -34.31
C ALA A 96 -0.17 9.27 -34.45
N GLY A 97 0.47 9.79 -33.39
CA GLY A 97 1.23 11.04 -33.42
C GLY A 97 2.45 10.99 -34.33
N LYS A 98 3.10 9.83 -34.48
CA LYS A 98 4.18 9.62 -35.44
C LYS A 98 3.71 9.52 -36.91
N LYS A 99 2.41 9.33 -37.14
CA LYS A 99 1.80 9.18 -38.48
C LYS A 99 1.09 10.44 -38.98
N GLN A 100 1.03 11.54 -38.22
CA GLN A 100 0.61 12.82 -38.79
C GLN A 100 1.74 13.36 -39.68
N PRO A 101 1.50 13.56 -40.99
CA PRO A 101 2.40 14.34 -41.81
C PRO A 101 2.47 15.74 -41.21
N GLN A 102 3.68 16.23 -40.96
CA GLN A 102 3.89 17.66 -40.77
C GLN A 102 3.26 18.36 -41.97
N SER A 103 2.16 19.05 -41.76
CA SER A 103 1.61 19.98 -42.74
C SER A 103 2.69 21.02 -43.03
N PRO A 104 3.12 21.21 -44.29
CA PRO A 104 4.12 22.21 -44.61
C PRO A 104 3.49 23.59 -44.41
N LEU A 105 3.86 24.26 -43.32
CA LEU A 105 3.78 25.71 -43.28
C LEU A 105 4.76 26.23 -44.34
N LYS A 106 4.21 26.60 -45.50
CA LYS A 106 4.92 27.44 -46.46
C LYS A 106 5.14 28.80 -45.79
N GLU A 107 6.40 29.11 -45.55
CA GLU A 107 6.87 30.48 -45.52
C GLU A 107 6.54 31.11 -46.87
N ASP A 108 5.88 32.28 -46.88
CA ASP A 108 6.27 33.44 -47.69
C ASP A 108 5.19 34.53 -47.67
N LYS A 109 5.38 35.54 -46.81
CA LYS A 109 5.42 36.93 -47.30
C LYS A 109 6.07 37.86 -46.27
N LYS A 110 7.33 38.16 -46.52
CA LYS A 110 8.07 39.27 -45.91
C LYS A 110 7.69 40.59 -46.63
N THR A 111 6.99 41.47 -45.88
CA THR A 111 6.99 42.97 -45.82
C THR A 111 6.78 43.83 -47.10
N PRO A 112 6.48 45.16 -47.04
CA PRO A 112 6.62 46.12 -45.92
C PRO A 112 5.42 47.03 -45.59
N ALA A 113 5.60 47.78 -44.50
CA ALA A 113 4.74 48.77 -43.87
C ALA A 113 4.21 49.90 -44.80
N LYS A 114 3.05 50.44 -44.44
CA LYS A 114 2.73 51.89 -44.49
C LYS A 114 1.83 52.28 -43.31
N GLU A 115 2.11 53.48 -42.83
CA GLU A 115 1.47 54.28 -41.78
C GLU A 115 -0.06 54.47 -41.91
N ASP A 116 -0.62 54.99 -40.79
CA ASP A 116 -1.67 56.02 -40.68
C ASP A 116 -3.02 55.66 -40.03
N THR A 117 -3.11 56.09 -38.76
CA THR A 117 -4.12 57.02 -38.20
C THR A 117 -5.62 56.69 -38.32
N LYS A 118 -6.23 56.43 -37.15
CA LYS A 118 -7.45 57.13 -36.72
C LYS A 118 -7.52 57.22 -35.20
#